data_AF-A0A9D2R4P8-F1
#
_entry.id   AF-A0A9D2R4P8-F1
#
_cell.length_a   1.000
_cell.length_b   1.000
_cell.length_c   1.000
_cell.angle_alpha   90.00
_cell.angle_beta   90.00
_cell.angle_gamma   90.00
#
_symmetry.space_group_name_H-M   'P 1'
#
loop_
_entity.id
_entity.type
_entity.pdbx_description
1 polymer ?
#
loop_
_entity_poly.entity_id
_entity_poly.type
_entity_poly.pdbx_seq_one_letter_code
_entity_poly.pdbx_strand_id
1 'polypeptide(L)' 'SWEELASLMLEENRDLILICDEIGCGLVPVDAFEREYRESTGRVMNALAVQAERVDRVVCGIGRRIK' A
#
# COMPACT_ATOMS: atom_id res chain seq x y z
N SER A 1 5.33 -4.70 14.40
CA SER A 1 5.41 -3.52 13.51
C SER A 1 4.62 -3.79 12.22
N TRP A 2 4.46 -2.82 11.33
CA TRP A 2 3.82 -3.07 10.01
C TRP A 2 4.60 -4.09 9.16
N GLU A 3 5.92 -4.23 9.37
CA GLU A 3 6.72 -5.25 8.68
C GLU A 3 6.32 -6.67 9.09
N GLU A 4 6.10 -6.91 10.39
CA GLU A 4 5.65 -8.23 10.89
C GLU A 4 4.27 -8.59 10.33
N LEU A 5 3.37 -7.62 10.27
CA LEU A 5 2.02 -7.84 9.74
C LEU A 5 2.05 -8.13 8.23
N ALA A 6 2.89 -7.43 7.48
CA ALA A 6 3.11 -7.71 6.07
C ALA A 6 3.70 -9.12 5.85
N SER A 7 4.71 -9.51 6.65
CA SER A 7 5.30 -10.85 6.57
C SER A 7 4.30 -11.96 6.87
N LEU A 8 3.48 -11.81 7.92
CA LEU A 8 2.41 -12.75 8.26
C LEU A 8 1.39 -12.91 7.11
N MET A 9 0.98 -11.80 6.51
CA MET A 9 0.06 -11.81 5.36
C MET A 9 0.63 -12.57 4.15
N LEU A 10 1.95 -12.56 3.97
CA LEU A 10 2.63 -13.21 2.84
C LEU A 10 2.90 -14.69 3.09
N GLU A 11 3.07 -15.12 4.35
CA GLU A 11 3.34 -16.51 4.71
C GLU A 11 2.07 -17.38 4.72
N GLU A 12 0.91 -16.84 5.12
CA GLU A 12 -0.28 -17.67 5.36
C GLU A 12 -1.23 -17.86 4.16
N ASN A 13 -1.18 -17.03 3.12
CA ASN A 13 -2.28 -17.04 2.13
C ASN A 13 -1.86 -16.71 0.68
N ARG A 14 -2.13 -17.65 -0.24
CA ARG A 14 -1.86 -17.49 -1.69
C ARG A 14 -2.94 -16.71 -2.43
N ASP A 15 -4.13 -16.52 -1.83
CA ASP A 15 -5.30 -15.86 -2.44
C ASP A 15 -5.71 -14.58 -1.69
N LEU A 16 -4.74 -13.78 -1.25
CA LEU A 16 -5.01 -12.54 -0.51
C LEU A 16 -5.25 -11.35 -1.46
N ILE A 17 -6.33 -10.61 -1.23
CA ILE A 17 -6.58 -9.31 -1.86
C ILE A 17 -6.40 -8.22 -0.81
N LEU A 18 -5.42 -7.35 -1.03
CA LEU A 18 -5.16 -6.18 -0.18
C LEU A 18 -5.68 -4.92 -0.87
N ILE A 19 -6.44 -4.13 -0.13
CA ILE A 19 -6.97 -2.84 -0.57
C ILE A 19 -6.34 -1.76 0.31
N CYS A 20 -5.77 -0.75 -0.32
CA CYS A 20 -5.13 0.38 0.35
C CYS A 20 -5.44 1.68 -0.38
N ASP A 21 -5.49 2.77 0.38
CA ASP A 21 -5.63 4.11 -0.15
C ASP A 21 -4.27 4.70 -0.51
N GLU A 22 -4.22 5.34 -1.68
CA GLU A 22 -3.08 6.14 -2.09
C GLU A 22 -3.23 7.55 -1.51
N ILE A 23 -2.27 7.97 -0.68
CA ILE A 23 -2.27 9.27 0.01
C ILE A 23 -1.02 10.11 -0.27
N GLY A 24 -0.19 9.69 -1.24
CA GLY A 24 1.07 10.32 -1.62
C GLY A 24 0.94 11.37 -2.72
N CYS A 25 -0.15 11.39 -3.48
CA CYS A 25 -0.34 12.32 -4.62
C CYS A 25 -0.82 13.73 -4.23
N GLY A 26 -1.00 14.03 -2.94
CA GLY A 26 -1.47 15.32 -2.43
C GLY A 26 -0.37 16.26 -1.92
N LEU A 27 -0.78 17.39 -1.34
CA LEU A 27 0.13 18.31 -0.64
C LEU A 27 0.80 17.63 0.57
N VAL A 28 1.99 18.08 0.93
CA VAL A 28 2.67 17.63 2.16
C VAL A 28 1.91 18.14 3.40
N PRO A 29 1.50 17.25 4.33
CA PRO A 29 0.87 17.67 5.57
C PRO A 29 1.78 18.53 6.44
N VAL A 30 1.19 19.54 7.10
CA VAL A 30 1.88 20.37 8.11
C VAL A 30 2.10 19.58 9.39
N ASP A 31 1.13 18.75 9.75
CA ASP A 31 1.19 17.88 10.91
C ASP A 31 2.27 16.79 10.70
N ALA A 32 3.09 16.58 11.74
CA ALA A 32 4.21 15.66 11.66
C ALA A 32 3.73 14.20 11.62
N PHE A 33 2.66 13.88 12.36
CA PHE A 33 2.10 12.54 12.40
C PHE A 33 1.47 12.18 11.05
N GLU A 34 0.70 13.09 10.44
CA GLU A 34 0.13 12.85 9.11
C GLU A 34 1.22 12.65 8.04
N ARG A 35 2.33 13.41 8.14
CA ARG A 35 3.47 13.26 7.23
C ARG A 35 4.15 11.90 7.40
N GLU A 36 4.35 11.45 8.63
CA GLU A 36 4.93 10.14 8.95
C GLU A 36 4.01 9.00 8.53
N TYR A 37 2.69 9.15 8.74
CA TYR A 37 1.68 8.21 8.27
C TYR A 37 1.72 8.06 6.74
N ARG A 38 1.74 9.18 6.01
CA ARG A 38 1.87 9.19 4.54
C ARG A 38 3.10 8.43 4.06
N GLU A 39 4.25 8.68 4.70
CA GLU A 39 5.51 8.02 4.35
C GLU A 39 5.46 6.52 4.65
N SER A 40 4.96 6.14 5.83
CA SER A 40 4.87 4.75 6.27
C SER A 40 3.95 3.94 5.37
N THR A 41 2.76 4.47 5.04
CA THR A 41 1.82 3.83 4.09
C THR A 41 2.49 3.63 2.73
N GLY A 42 3.21 4.62 2.22
CA GLY A 42 3.96 4.50 0.97
C GLY A 42 5.01 3.38 0.98
N ARG A 43 5.80 3.26 2.06
CA ARG A 43 6.79 2.18 2.20
C ARG A 43 6.13 0.80 2.26
N VAL A 44 5.05 0.66 3.03
CA VAL A 44 4.31 -0.61 3.16
C VAL A 44 3.71 -1.03 1.82
N MET A 45 3.02 -0.13 1.12
CA MET A 45 2.43 -0.42 -0.21
C MET A 45 3.50 -0.86 -1.21
N ASN A 46 4.66 -0.21 -1.23
CA ASN A 46 5.78 -0.61 -2.10
C ASN A 46 6.31 -2.01 -1.76
N ALA A 47 6.49 -2.32 -0.47
CA ALA A 47 6.97 -3.63 -0.03
C ALA A 47 5.98 -4.75 -0.42
N LEU A 48 4.68 -4.50 -0.30
CA LEU A 48 3.63 -5.43 -0.71
C LEU A 48 3.58 -5.56 -2.25
N ALA A 49 3.66 -4.46 -2.99
CA ALA A 49 3.63 -4.45 -4.45
C ALA A 49 4.81 -5.23 -5.07
N VAL A 50 6.00 -5.22 -4.44
CA VAL A 50 7.16 -6.03 -4.87
C VAL A 50 6.83 -7.52 -4.83
N GLN A 51 6.06 -7.98 -3.85
CA GLN A 51 5.75 -9.39 -3.63
C GLN A 51 4.45 -9.84 -4.29
N ALA A 52 3.52 -8.92 -4.53
CA ALA A 52 2.23 -9.21 -5.16
C ALA A 52 2.38 -9.76 -6.58
N GLU A 53 1.56 -10.74 -6.96
CA GLU A 53 1.47 -11.21 -8.35
C GLU A 53 0.85 -10.16 -9.26
N ARG A 54 -0.13 -9.41 -8.73
CA ARG A 54 -0.90 -8.40 -9.46
C ARG A 54 -1.07 -7.16 -8.60
N VAL A 55 -0.94 -5.99 -9.23
CA VAL A 55 -1.24 -4.70 -8.60
C VAL A 55 -2.11 -3.89 -9.56
N ASP A 56 -3.29 -3.49 -9.08
CA ASP A 56 -4.16 -2.56 -9.79
C ASP A 56 -4.23 -1.22 -9.06
N ARG A 57 -4.15 -0.13 -9.82
CA ARG A 57 -4.50 1.21 -9.34
C ARG A 57 -5.93 1.52 -9.78
N VAL A 58 -6.79 1.86 -8.85
CA VAL A 58 -8.19 2.24 -9.14
C VAL A 58 -8.34 3.75 -9.03
N VAL A 59 -8.83 4.39 -10.09
CA VAL A 59 -9.13 5.84 -10.11
C VAL A 59 -10.53 6.03 -10.67
N CYS A 60 -11.40 6.72 -9.93
CA CYS A 60 -12.81 6.93 -10.32
C CYS A 60 -13.53 5.62 -10.69
N GLY A 61 -13.25 4.53 -9.98
CA GLY A 61 -13.81 3.19 -10.24
C GLY A 61 -13.18 2.43 -11.41
N ILE A 62 -12.22 3.02 -12.11
CA ILE A 62 -11.53 2.40 -13.25
C ILE A 62 -10.22 1.78 -12.76
N GLY A 63 -10.15 0.46 -12.77
CA GLY A 63 -8.94 -0.30 -12.43
C GLY A 63 -7.96 -0.35 -13.60
N ARG A 64 -6.69 -0.01 -13.33
CA ARG A 64 -5.57 -0.16 -14.25
C ARG A 64 -4.51 -1.06 -13.63
N ARG A 65 -4.21 -2.17 -14.29
CA ARG A 65 -3.10 -3.04 -13.91
C ARG A 65 -1.77 -2.31 -14.11
N ILE A 66 -0.96 -2.27 -13.07
CA ILE A 66 0.39 -1.69 -13.05
C ILE A 66 1.48 -2.74 -12.75
N LYS A 67 1.08 -3.93 -12.29
CA LYS A 67 1.86 -5.16 -12.24
C LYS A 67 0.91 -6.34 -12.49
#